data_AF-A0A8T1EKX4-F1
#
_entry.id   AF-A0A8T1EKX4-F1
#
_cell.length_a   1.000
_cell.length_b   1.000
_cell.length_c   1.000
_cell.angle_alpha   90.00
_cell.angle_beta   90.00
_cell.angle_gamma   90.00
#
_symmetry.space_group_name_H-M   'P 1'
#
loop_
_entity.id
_entity.type
_entity.pdbx_description
1 polymer ?
#
loop_
_entity_poly.entity_id
_entity_poly.type
_entity_poly.pdbx_seq_one_letter_code
_entity_poly.pdbx_strand_id
1 'polypeptide(L)'
;MKKTFAQLIGQLGHQLRDVAARIRGDFKTNHFSNSTDPRSSVFLTLMEAENSLSDRSSLNLLEKAMARDLLALSDQDGLSVTSCMLEISTCCQRSLNTFRSRIEQLKQLVTEGKARTNYRRSLLTSIFFLPVFERMQLASLSIVEHQLIHLHDVTRQQEKSTTGTSLCPQAVNVEQLQRKLLQCITSFEGCTVSSEASQKSGEQAIERVLQFLNSKAVKAAFPPSST
;
A
#
# COMPACT_ATOMS: atom_id res chain seq x y z
N MET A 1 19.87 -21.76 3.72
CA MET A 1 20.50 -20.91 2.69
C MET A 1 19.94 -19.50 2.80
N LYS A 2 20.79 -18.47 2.75
CA LYS A 2 20.34 -17.07 2.73
C LYS A 2 19.76 -16.76 1.34
N LYS A 3 18.54 -16.19 1.28
CA LYS A 3 17.91 -15.80 0.01
C LYS A 3 18.67 -14.64 -0.62
N THR A 4 18.80 -14.64 -1.94
CA THR A 4 19.36 -13.50 -2.67
C THR A 4 18.35 -12.36 -2.75
N PHE A 5 18.82 -11.12 -2.94
CA PHE A 5 17.93 -9.97 -3.11
C PHE A 5 16.91 -10.15 -4.25
N ALA A 6 17.31 -10.76 -5.37
CA ALA A 6 16.40 -11.06 -6.47
C ALA A 6 15.32 -12.09 -6.09
N GLN A 7 15.68 -13.12 -5.32
CA GLN A 7 14.71 -14.09 -4.79
C GLN A 7 13.72 -13.44 -3.81
N LEU A 8 14.21 -12.51 -2.98
CA LEU A 8 13.37 -11.74 -2.06
C LEU A 8 12.38 -10.83 -2.80
N ILE A 9 12.82 -10.14 -3.86
CA ILE A 9 11.94 -9.35 -4.74
C ILE A 9 10.86 -10.25 -5.37
N GLY A 10 11.26 -11.38 -5.94
CA GLY A 10 10.32 -12.32 -6.55
C GLY A 10 9.26 -12.79 -5.54
N GLN A 11 9.70 -13.23 -4.36
CA GLN A 11 8.82 -13.66 -3.29
C GLN A 11 7.87 -12.55 -2.83
N LEU A 12 8.38 -11.33 -2.63
CA LEU A 12 7.56 -10.18 -2.25
C LEU A 12 6.51 -9.89 -3.32
N GLY A 13 6.88 -9.95 -4.60
CA GLY A 13 5.95 -9.79 -5.72
C GLY A 13 4.83 -10.83 -5.72
N HIS A 14 5.11 -12.10 -5.42
CA HIS A 14 4.07 -13.13 -5.28
C HIS A 14 3.14 -12.83 -4.10
N GLN A 15 3.71 -12.55 -2.92
CA GLN A 15 2.92 -12.29 -1.71
C GLN A 15 2.03 -11.05 -1.84
N LEU A 16 2.51 -9.99 -2.48
CA LEU A 16 1.71 -8.80 -2.75
C LEU A 16 0.53 -9.09 -3.69
N ARG A 17 0.72 -9.94 -4.70
CA ARG A 17 -0.39 -10.39 -5.57
C ARG A 17 -1.43 -11.19 -4.79
N ASP A 18 -0.99 -12.11 -3.94
CA ASP A 18 -1.88 -12.93 -3.15
C ASP A 18 -2.71 -12.07 -2.18
N VAL A 19 -2.08 -11.12 -1.49
CA VAL A 19 -2.77 -10.20 -0.57
C VAL A 19 -3.70 -9.26 -1.34
N ALA A 20 -3.27 -8.71 -2.49
CA ALA A 20 -4.13 -7.88 -3.33
C ALA A 20 -5.38 -8.64 -3.82
N ALA A 21 -5.24 -9.92 -4.19
CA ALA A 21 -6.38 -10.75 -4.57
C ALA A 21 -7.37 -10.94 -3.40
N ARG A 22 -6.87 -11.13 -2.17
CA ARG A 22 -7.72 -11.25 -0.97
C ARG A 22 -8.44 -9.95 -0.62
N ILE A 23 -7.71 -8.81 -0.62
CA ILE A 23 -8.31 -7.48 -0.41
C ILE A 23 -9.42 -7.27 -1.43
N ARG A 24 -9.19 -7.62 -2.70
CA ARG A 24 -10.23 -7.49 -3.73
C ARG A 24 -11.43 -8.38 -3.50
N GLY A 25 -11.21 -9.64 -3.13
CA GLY A 25 -12.30 -10.56 -2.79
C GLY A 25 -13.15 -10.01 -1.65
N ASP A 26 -12.50 -9.45 -0.64
CA ASP A 26 -13.16 -8.80 0.48
C ASP A 26 -13.98 -7.59 0.05
N PHE A 27 -13.42 -6.71 -0.79
CA PHE A 27 -14.15 -5.55 -1.34
C PHE A 27 -15.42 -5.93 -2.10
N LYS A 28 -15.35 -6.98 -2.91
CA LYS A 28 -16.50 -7.47 -3.67
C LYS A 28 -17.58 -8.10 -2.80
N THR A 29 -17.20 -8.66 -1.64
CA THR A 29 -18.10 -9.43 -0.78
C THR A 29 -18.76 -8.57 0.27
N ASN A 30 -18.03 -7.60 0.83
CA ASN A 30 -18.40 -6.94 2.09
C ASN A 30 -18.77 -5.45 1.94
N HIS A 31 -18.49 -4.78 0.82
CA HIS A 31 -18.82 -3.35 0.66
C HIS A 31 -20.00 -3.12 -0.29
N PHE A 32 -20.85 -2.15 0.06
CA PHE A 32 -22.06 -1.86 -0.73
C PHE A 32 -21.69 -1.24 -2.07
N SER A 33 -22.29 -1.78 -3.14
CA SER A 33 -22.31 -1.12 -4.45
C SER A 33 -23.67 -0.47 -4.69
N ASN A 34 -23.66 0.77 -5.17
CA ASN A 34 -24.86 1.46 -5.64
C ASN A 34 -25.25 1.04 -7.07
N SER A 35 -24.41 0.23 -7.75
CA SER A 35 -24.65 -0.28 -9.10
C SER A 35 -24.64 -1.82 -9.12
N THR A 36 -25.07 -2.41 -10.24
CA THR A 36 -24.98 -3.86 -10.49
C THR A 36 -23.55 -4.42 -10.52
N ASP A 37 -22.54 -3.55 -10.47
CA ASP A 37 -21.13 -3.95 -10.47
C ASP A 37 -20.60 -4.06 -9.03
N PRO A 38 -19.86 -5.13 -8.70
CA PRO A 38 -19.25 -5.27 -7.39
C PRO A 38 -18.19 -4.18 -7.17
N ARG A 39 -18.18 -3.57 -5.98
CA ARG A 39 -17.24 -2.48 -5.66
C ARG A 39 -15.80 -3.02 -5.65
N SER A 40 -14.88 -2.26 -6.24
CA SER A 40 -13.46 -2.60 -6.32
C SER A 40 -12.61 -1.50 -5.71
N SER A 41 -11.50 -1.86 -5.06
CA SER A 41 -10.48 -0.90 -4.63
C SER A 41 -9.93 -0.11 -5.82
N VAL A 42 -9.96 1.22 -5.74
CA VAL A 42 -9.41 2.13 -6.76
C VAL A 42 -7.91 1.87 -6.94
N PHE A 43 -7.16 1.68 -5.85
CA PHE A 43 -5.72 1.44 -5.92
C PHE A 43 -5.35 0.09 -6.54
N LEU A 44 -6.11 -0.96 -6.24
CA LEU A 44 -5.88 -2.25 -6.87
C LEU A 44 -6.29 -2.25 -8.35
N THR A 45 -7.34 -1.52 -8.73
CA THR A 45 -7.73 -1.36 -10.14
C THR A 45 -6.65 -0.59 -10.93
N LEU A 46 -6.04 0.44 -10.32
CA LEU A 46 -4.90 1.15 -10.92
C LEU A 46 -3.68 0.23 -11.15
N MET A 47 -3.41 -0.68 -10.20
CA MET A 47 -2.34 -1.69 -10.34
C MET A 47 -2.54 -2.62 -11.54
N GLU A 48 -3.77 -2.83 -11.99
CA GLU A 48 -4.09 -3.65 -13.16
C GLU A 48 -4.14 -2.84 -14.45
N ALA A 49 -4.61 -1.60 -14.37
CA ALA A 49 -4.63 -0.66 -15.47
C ALA A 49 -3.21 -0.23 -15.90
N GLU A 50 -2.20 -0.35 -15.05
CA GLU A 50 -0.78 -0.18 -15.41
C GLU A 50 -0.26 -1.23 -16.40
N ASN A 51 -0.97 -2.35 -16.61
CA ASN A 51 -0.72 -3.20 -17.79
C ASN A 51 -1.27 -2.60 -19.10
N SER A 52 -1.99 -1.46 -19.04
CA SER A 52 -2.74 -0.91 -20.16
C SER A 52 -2.50 0.55 -20.52
N LEU A 53 -2.03 1.46 -19.65
CA LEU A 53 -1.49 2.77 -20.09
C LEU A 53 -0.88 3.57 -18.93
N SER A 54 0.25 4.21 -19.25
CA SER A 54 0.98 5.20 -18.46
C SER A 54 0.11 6.45 -18.26
N ASP A 55 -0.35 6.76 -17.05
CA ASP A 55 -0.64 8.17 -16.75
C ASP A 55 -0.48 8.59 -15.29
N ARG A 56 0.11 9.79 -15.13
CA ARG A 56 0.43 10.46 -13.87
C ARG A 56 -0.81 11.03 -13.14
N SER A 57 -2.02 10.80 -13.64
CA SER A 57 -3.25 11.47 -13.18
C SER A 57 -3.85 10.86 -11.90
N SER A 58 -3.51 9.61 -11.58
CA SER A 58 -4.08 8.83 -10.47
C SER A 58 -3.78 9.40 -9.08
N LEU A 59 -2.66 10.10 -8.94
CA LEU A 59 -2.19 10.70 -7.68
C LEU A 59 -2.96 11.99 -7.29
N ASN A 60 -3.44 12.75 -8.28
CA ASN A 60 -4.23 13.96 -8.00
C ASN A 60 -5.68 13.62 -7.60
N LEU A 61 -6.20 12.49 -8.07
CA LEU A 61 -7.50 11.95 -7.66
C LEU A 61 -7.44 11.38 -6.23
N LEU A 62 -6.32 10.75 -5.88
CA LEU A 62 -6.00 10.29 -4.53
C LEU A 62 -6.06 11.42 -3.49
N GLU A 63 -5.33 12.51 -3.75
CA GLU A 63 -5.28 13.66 -2.85
C GLU A 63 -6.67 14.31 -2.66
N LYS A 64 -7.46 14.42 -3.73
CA LYS A 64 -8.79 15.04 -3.67
C LYS A 64 -9.85 14.16 -2.98
N ALA A 65 -9.80 12.84 -3.16
CA ALA A 65 -10.74 11.92 -2.53
C ALA A 65 -10.44 11.75 -1.02
N MET A 66 -9.17 11.63 -0.65
CA MET A 66 -8.79 11.41 0.75
C MET A 66 -8.98 12.64 1.63
N ALA A 67 -8.68 13.85 1.12
CA ALA A 67 -8.77 15.06 1.93
C ALA A 67 -10.21 15.45 2.32
N ARG A 68 -11.22 15.07 1.53
CA ARG A 68 -12.62 15.43 1.81
C ARG A 68 -13.31 14.50 2.81
N ASP A 69 -13.06 13.19 2.74
CA ASP A 69 -13.77 12.22 3.58
C ASP A 69 -13.11 12.03 4.96
N LEU A 70 -11.79 12.28 5.08
CA LEU A 70 -11.05 12.16 6.34
C LEU A 70 -11.36 13.27 7.35
N LEU A 71 -11.76 14.47 6.89
CA LEU A 71 -12.15 15.58 7.77
C LEU A 71 -13.50 15.36 8.46
N ALA A 72 -14.33 14.43 7.97
CA ALA A 72 -15.65 14.14 8.51
C ALA A 72 -15.64 13.09 9.65
N LEU A 73 -14.50 12.47 9.96
CA LEU A 73 -14.40 11.28 10.84
C LEU A 73 -13.51 11.49 12.09
N SER A 74 -13.27 12.74 12.49
CA SER A 74 -12.46 13.04 13.67
C SER A 74 -13.34 13.15 14.92
N ASP A 75 -13.32 12.15 15.81
CA ASP A 75 -13.67 12.38 17.21
C ASP A 75 -12.76 11.68 18.23
N GLN A 76 -12.88 12.21 19.46
CA GLN A 76 -11.99 12.24 20.61
C GLN A 76 -11.70 10.90 21.31
N ASP A 77 -10.57 10.23 21.03
CA ASP A 77 -9.69 9.65 22.08
C ASP A 77 -8.57 8.75 21.54
N GLY A 78 -7.42 9.38 21.23
CA GLY A 78 -6.13 8.72 21.08
C GLY A 78 -5.69 8.58 19.62
N LEU A 79 -4.66 9.34 19.22
CA LEU A 79 -3.98 9.30 17.90
C LEU A 79 -4.83 8.60 16.84
N SER A 80 -5.87 9.31 16.39
CA SER A 80 -7.05 8.71 15.76
C SER A 80 -6.66 7.76 14.63
N VAL A 81 -7.43 6.68 14.45
CA VAL A 81 -7.33 5.79 13.28
C VAL A 81 -7.21 6.62 11.99
N THR A 82 -7.94 7.73 11.91
CA THR A 82 -7.83 8.79 10.89
C THR A 82 -6.42 9.37 10.74
N SER A 83 -5.76 9.78 11.82
CA SER A 83 -4.36 10.22 11.82
C SER A 83 -3.41 9.12 11.35
N CYS A 84 -3.64 7.85 11.75
CA CYS A 84 -2.85 6.71 11.29
C CYS A 84 -3.01 6.49 9.77
N MET A 85 -4.24 6.53 9.26
CA MET A 85 -4.54 6.44 7.82
C MET A 85 -3.91 7.58 7.01
N LEU A 86 -3.96 8.81 7.52
CA LEU A 86 -3.32 9.97 6.91
C LEU A 86 -1.81 9.83 6.85
N GLU A 87 -1.17 9.41 7.94
CA GLU A 87 0.28 9.21 7.96
C GLU A 87 0.69 8.06 7.03
N ILE A 88 -0.10 6.98 6.95
CA ILE A 88 0.15 5.90 5.99
C ILE A 88 0.20 6.46 4.56
N SER A 89 -0.81 7.25 4.21
CA SER A 89 -0.95 7.80 2.86
C SER A 89 0.17 8.80 2.55
N THR A 90 0.51 9.65 3.51
CA THR A 90 1.61 10.61 3.41
C THR A 90 2.96 9.90 3.27
N CYS A 91 3.20 8.85 4.06
CA CYS A 91 4.40 8.01 3.98
C CYS A 91 4.50 7.34 2.61
N CYS A 92 3.43 6.73 2.11
CA CYS A 92 3.41 6.12 0.78
C CYS A 92 3.79 7.12 -0.32
N GLN A 93 3.17 8.30 -0.30
CA GLN A 93 3.42 9.36 -1.27
C GLN A 93 4.86 9.90 -1.20
N ARG A 94 5.33 10.21 0.00
CA ARG A 94 6.71 10.70 0.24
C ARG A 94 7.74 9.69 -0.22
N SER A 95 7.51 8.42 0.08
CA SER A 95 8.39 7.30 -0.28
C SER A 95 8.48 7.12 -1.81
N LEU A 96 7.34 7.17 -2.51
CA LEU A 96 7.29 7.10 -3.98
C LEU A 96 8.03 8.25 -4.64
N ASN A 97 7.77 9.48 -4.20
CA ASN A 97 8.40 10.68 -4.78
C ASN A 97 9.92 10.66 -4.56
N THR A 98 10.35 10.29 -3.35
CA THR A 98 11.77 10.17 -3.01
C THR A 98 12.45 9.10 -3.86
N PHE A 99 11.84 7.93 -4.01
CA PHE A 99 12.41 6.84 -4.79
C PHE A 99 12.49 7.16 -6.29
N ARG A 100 11.44 7.77 -6.86
CA ARG A 100 11.43 8.20 -8.27
C ARG A 100 12.47 9.29 -8.53
N SER A 101 12.53 10.32 -7.68
CA SER A 101 13.55 11.38 -7.76
C SER A 101 14.96 10.80 -7.76
N ARG A 102 15.22 9.83 -6.89
CA ARG A 102 16.52 9.14 -6.83
C ARG A 102 16.83 8.35 -8.11
N ILE A 103 15.86 7.65 -8.68
CA ILE A 103 16.05 6.95 -9.96
C ILE A 103 16.43 7.94 -11.06
N GLU A 104 15.74 9.08 -11.14
CA GLU A 104 16.04 10.12 -12.14
C GLU A 104 17.42 10.74 -11.93
N GLN A 105 17.82 11.03 -10.69
CA GLN A 105 19.19 11.47 -10.38
C GLN A 105 20.23 10.45 -10.82
N LEU A 106 20.01 9.16 -10.55
CA LEU A 106 20.92 8.09 -10.97
C LEU A 106 20.98 7.95 -12.50
N LYS A 107 19.83 8.07 -13.19
CA LYS A 107 19.79 8.08 -14.66
C LYS A 107 20.59 9.25 -15.22
N GLN A 108 20.39 10.46 -14.69
CA GLN A 108 21.11 11.65 -15.13
C GLN A 108 22.63 11.48 -14.99
N LEU A 109 23.10 10.96 -13.84
CA LEU A 109 24.52 10.68 -13.63
C LEU A 109 25.09 9.66 -14.63
N VAL A 110 24.29 8.67 -15.04
CA VAL A 110 24.69 7.68 -16.05
C VAL A 110 24.74 8.30 -17.44
N THR A 111 23.73 9.07 -17.82
CA THR A 111 23.64 9.74 -19.13
C THR A 111 24.74 10.80 -19.31
N GLU A 112 25.08 11.54 -18.26
CA GLU A 112 26.17 12.54 -18.28
C GLU A 112 27.58 11.91 -18.25
N GLY A 113 27.69 10.58 -18.21
CA GLY A 113 28.98 9.87 -18.15
C GLY A 113 29.70 9.99 -16.80
N LYS A 114 29.12 10.67 -15.81
CA LYS A 114 29.70 10.92 -14.48
C LYS A 114 29.52 9.75 -13.50
N ALA A 115 28.74 8.74 -13.87
CA ALA A 115 28.47 7.60 -13.01
C ALA A 115 29.72 6.72 -12.78
N ARG A 116 30.08 6.53 -11.51
CA ARG A 116 30.89 5.41 -11.02
C ARG A 116 30.12 4.08 -11.09
N THR A 117 30.84 2.95 -11.03
CA THR A 117 30.28 1.58 -11.05
C THR A 117 29.17 1.37 -10.01
N ASN A 118 29.33 1.94 -8.81
CA ASN A 118 28.33 1.83 -7.75
C ASN A 118 27.00 2.50 -8.13
N TYR A 119 27.01 3.68 -8.77
CA TYR A 119 25.77 4.34 -9.21
C TYR A 119 25.03 3.53 -10.29
N ARG A 120 25.77 2.92 -11.23
CA ARG A 120 25.20 2.02 -12.25
C ARG A 120 24.51 0.80 -11.62
N ARG A 121 25.17 0.18 -10.63
CA ARG A 121 24.62 -0.96 -9.89
C ARG A 121 23.38 -0.57 -9.08
N SER A 122 23.43 0.59 -8.41
CA SER A 122 22.28 1.13 -7.68
C SER A 122 21.11 1.44 -8.60
N LEU A 123 21.36 2.02 -9.78
CA LEU A 123 20.31 2.27 -10.78
C LEU A 123 19.63 0.98 -11.22
N LEU A 124 20.40 -0.04 -11.61
CA LEU A 124 19.84 -1.34 -12.00
C LEU A 124 19.02 -1.96 -10.87
N THR A 125 19.56 -1.95 -9.65
CA THR A 125 18.87 -2.48 -8.46
C THR A 125 17.54 -1.75 -8.23
N SER A 126 17.53 -0.43 -8.32
CA SER A 126 16.32 0.38 -8.16
C SER A 126 15.29 0.11 -9.26
N ILE A 127 15.70 -0.07 -10.52
CA ILE A 127 14.81 -0.40 -11.63
C ILE A 127 14.12 -1.74 -11.39
N PHE A 128 14.85 -2.78 -10.97
CA PHE A 128 14.26 -4.09 -10.68
C PHE A 128 13.40 -4.11 -9.41
N PHE A 129 13.70 -3.23 -8.45
CA PHE A 129 12.94 -3.12 -7.21
C PHE A 129 11.66 -2.27 -7.35
N LEU A 130 11.64 -1.31 -8.29
CA LEU A 130 10.53 -0.37 -8.47
C LEU A 130 9.15 -1.04 -8.55
N PRO A 131 8.93 -2.12 -9.33
CA PRO A 131 7.59 -2.71 -9.46
C PRO A 131 7.07 -3.30 -8.15
N VAL A 132 7.93 -3.90 -7.33
CA VAL A 132 7.50 -4.45 -6.02
C VAL A 132 7.33 -3.35 -4.98
N PHE A 133 8.12 -2.29 -5.09
CA PHE A 133 7.97 -1.10 -4.27
C PHE A 133 6.62 -0.44 -4.51
N GLU A 134 6.26 -0.14 -5.76
CA GLU A 134 4.99 0.49 -6.12
C GLU A 134 3.79 -0.36 -5.69
N ARG A 135 3.84 -1.68 -5.92
CA ARG A 135 2.79 -2.60 -5.45
C ARG A 135 2.61 -2.60 -3.94
N MET A 136 3.69 -2.46 -3.16
CA MET A 136 3.57 -2.36 -1.71
C MET A 136 2.84 -1.08 -1.29
N GLN A 137 3.14 0.05 -1.95
CA GLN A 137 2.46 1.31 -1.67
C GLN A 137 0.98 1.22 -2.03
N LEU A 138 0.64 0.68 -3.20
CA LEU A 138 -0.75 0.47 -3.62
C LEU A 138 -1.51 -0.48 -2.69
N ALA A 139 -0.90 -1.61 -2.29
CA ALA A 139 -1.51 -2.53 -1.33
C ALA A 139 -1.77 -1.84 0.02
N SER A 140 -0.83 -1.01 0.48
CA SER A 140 -0.98 -0.24 1.73
C SER A 140 -2.14 0.76 1.64
N LEU A 141 -2.25 1.50 0.54
CA LEU A 141 -3.35 2.43 0.29
C LEU A 141 -4.69 1.71 0.16
N SER A 142 -4.71 0.50 -0.40
CA SER A 142 -5.93 -0.33 -0.50
C SER A 142 -6.48 -0.75 0.86
N ILE A 143 -5.59 -0.99 1.84
CA ILE A 143 -5.99 -1.29 3.22
C ILE A 143 -6.59 -0.05 3.90
N VAL A 144 -6.05 1.14 3.62
CA VAL A 144 -6.63 2.41 4.09
C VAL A 144 -7.99 2.66 3.43
N GLU A 145 -8.09 2.45 2.12
CA GLU A 145 -9.32 2.58 1.35
C GLU A 145 -10.44 1.69 1.90
N HIS A 146 -10.11 0.44 2.24
CA HIS A 146 -11.05 -0.49 2.86
C HIS A 146 -11.69 0.11 4.11
N GLN A 147 -10.88 0.67 5.01
CA GLN A 147 -11.38 1.25 6.25
C GLN A 147 -12.22 2.50 6.00
N LEU A 148 -11.81 3.35 5.06
CA LEU A 148 -12.58 4.55 4.70
C LEU A 148 -13.96 4.21 4.15
N ILE A 149 -14.04 3.23 3.25
CA ILE A 149 -15.32 2.77 2.70
C ILE A 149 -16.18 2.17 3.81
N HIS A 150 -15.62 1.35 4.68
CA HIS A 150 -16.36 0.80 5.81
C HIS A 150 -16.96 1.90 6.69
N LEU A 151 -16.15 2.89 7.10
CA LEU A 151 -16.60 3.99 7.94
C LEU A 151 -17.69 4.82 7.25
N HIS A 152 -17.55 5.09 5.95
CA HIS A 152 -18.56 5.79 5.15
C HIS A 152 -19.87 4.98 5.00
N ASP A 153 -19.79 3.66 4.84
CA ASP A 153 -20.97 2.82 4.75
C ASP A 153 -21.69 2.73 6.11
N VAL A 154 -20.95 2.73 7.23
CA VAL A 154 -21.49 2.78 8.60
C VAL A 154 -22.25 4.08 8.86
N THR A 155 -21.66 5.24 8.52
CA THR A 155 -22.33 6.54 8.71
C THR A 155 -23.60 6.64 7.88
N ARG A 156 -23.57 6.17 6.62
CA ARG A 156 -24.76 6.12 5.74
C ARG A 156 -25.89 5.24 6.28
N GLN A 157 -25.58 4.15 6.98
CA GLN A 157 -26.62 3.29 7.56
C GLN A 157 -27.18 3.84 8.88
N GLN A 158 -26.37 4.50 9.69
CA GLN A 158 -26.86 5.21 10.89
C GLN A 158 -27.89 6.28 10.54
N GLU A 159 -27.68 7.01 9.44
CA GLU A 159 -28.63 8.02 8.94
C GLU A 159 -29.96 7.41 8.44
N LYS A 160 -30.00 6.11 8.11
CA LYS A 160 -31.15 5.43 7.49
C LYS A 160 -31.98 4.56 8.45
N SER A 161 -31.70 4.61 9.76
CA SER A 161 -32.54 4.02 10.82
C SER A 161 -33.06 2.61 10.51
N THR A 162 -32.15 1.68 10.16
CA THR A 162 -32.47 0.25 10.14
C THR A 162 -31.40 -0.55 10.87
N THR A 163 -31.88 -1.56 11.59
CA THR A 163 -31.24 -2.41 12.61
C THR A 163 -29.78 -2.82 12.35
N GLY A 164 -29.01 -2.80 13.45
CA GLY A 164 -27.57 -3.03 13.50
C GLY A 164 -27.11 -4.34 12.87
N THR A 165 -26.51 -4.22 11.69
CA THR A 165 -25.77 -5.30 11.04
C THR A 165 -24.35 -4.81 10.78
N SER A 166 -23.34 -5.50 11.29
CA SER A 166 -21.94 -5.12 11.09
C SER A 166 -21.59 -5.23 9.59
N LEU A 167 -21.50 -4.08 8.93
CA LEU A 167 -21.29 -3.93 7.48
C LEU A 167 -20.07 -4.68 6.92
N CYS A 168 -19.06 -4.98 7.74
CA CYS A 168 -18.00 -5.92 7.41
C CYS A 168 -17.42 -6.51 8.71
N PRO A 169 -17.43 -7.83 8.91
CA PRO A 169 -16.85 -8.44 10.11
C PRO A 169 -15.33 -8.22 10.19
N GLN A 170 -14.67 -7.91 9.07
CA GLN A 170 -13.23 -7.71 9.00
C GLN A 170 -12.76 -6.29 9.31
N ALA A 171 -13.65 -5.31 9.38
CA ALA A 171 -13.26 -3.92 9.60
C ALA A 171 -12.51 -3.70 10.93
N VAL A 172 -12.91 -4.39 12.00
CA VAL A 172 -12.19 -4.34 13.29
C VAL A 172 -10.76 -4.87 13.16
N ASN A 173 -10.58 -5.95 12.39
CA ASN A 173 -9.26 -6.53 12.14
C ASN A 173 -8.41 -5.61 11.25
N VAL A 174 -9.03 -4.93 10.27
CA VAL A 174 -8.35 -3.95 9.40
C VAL A 174 -7.94 -2.72 10.19
N GLU A 175 -8.77 -2.20 11.08
CA GLU A 175 -8.43 -1.08 11.97
C GLU A 175 -7.18 -1.39 12.81
N GLN A 176 -7.13 -2.58 13.43
CA GLN A 176 -5.96 -3.04 14.18
C GLN A 176 -4.73 -3.26 13.30
N LEU A 177 -4.94 -3.60 12.02
CA LEU A 177 -3.86 -3.78 11.05
C LEU A 177 -3.17 -2.46 10.71
N GLN A 178 -3.87 -1.32 10.73
CA GLN A 178 -3.32 -0.03 10.31
C GLN A 178 -2.08 0.40 11.09
N ARG A 179 -2.05 0.20 12.41
CA ARG A 179 -0.86 0.53 13.22
C ARG A 179 0.36 -0.31 12.82
N LYS A 180 0.14 -1.60 12.54
CA LYS A 180 1.21 -2.51 12.06
C LYS A 180 1.63 -2.18 10.63
N LEU A 181 0.68 -1.77 9.80
CA LEU A 181 0.94 -1.30 8.45
C LEU A 181 1.82 -0.04 8.48
N LEU A 182 1.50 0.94 9.31
CA LEU A 182 2.29 2.16 9.48
C LEU A 182 3.74 1.85 9.88
N GLN A 183 3.95 0.98 10.86
CA GLN A 183 5.30 0.53 11.24
C GLN A 183 6.04 -0.14 10.07
N CYS A 184 5.32 -0.97 9.31
CA CYS A 184 5.87 -1.68 8.15
C CYS A 184 6.30 -0.70 7.04
N ILE A 185 5.45 0.23 6.64
CA ILE A 185 5.73 1.17 5.55
C ILE A 185 6.79 2.19 5.93
N THR A 186 6.84 2.67 7.18
CA THR A 186 7.91 3.58 7.63
C THR A 186 9.27 2.87 7.63
N SER A 187 9.31 1.60 8.03
CA SER A 187 10.55 0.81 7.89
C SER A 187 10.92 0.57 6.42
N PHE A 188 9.94 0.47 5.53
CA PHE A 188 10.14 0.23 4.11
C PHE A 188 10.60 1.50 3.37
N GLU A 189 10.09 2.68 3.76
CA GLU A 189 10.54 4.01 3.32
C GLU A 189 12.04 4.19 3.55
N GLY A 190 12.57 3.72 4.69
CA GLY A 190 14.00 3.79 5.00
C GLY A 190 14.93 3.13 3.96
N CYS A 191 14.40 2.28 3.08
CA CYS A 191 15.16 1.65 1.99
C CYS A 191 15.49 2.61 0.84
N THR A 192 14.70 3.65 0.66
CA THR A 192 14.80 4.54 -0.50
C THR A 192 15.67 5.75 -0.22
N VAL A 193 15.89 6.09 1.05
CA VAL A 193 16.45 7.38 1.49
C VAL A 193 17.98 7.45 1.47
N SER A 194 18.73 6.36 1.72
CA SER A 194 20.20 6.49 1.87
C SER A 194 20.98 6.23 0.58
N SER A 195 21.80 7.21 0.18
CA SER A 195 22.82 7.16 -0.88
C SER A 195 23.78 5.96 -0.72
N GLU A 196 23.93 5.45 0.50
CA GLU A 196 24.82 4.36 0.89
C GLU A 196 24.10 3.16 1.53
N ALA A 197 22.76 3.09 1.47
CA ALA A 197 22.04 1.94 2.00
C ALA A 197 22.60 0.66 1.38
N SER A 198 23.36 -0.11 2.17
CA SER A 198 23.92 -1.36 1.69
C SER A 198 22.77 -2.28 1.26
N GLN A 199 23.00 -3.14 0.28
CA GLN A 199 22.01 -4.15 -0.13
C GLN A 199 21.44 -4.94 1.06
N LYS A 200 22.21 -5.10 2.15
CA LYS A 200 21.75 -5.72 3.41
C LYS A 200 20.59 -4.97 4.08
N SER A 201 20.51 -3.64 3.94
CA SER A 201 19.41 -2.82 4.45
C SER A 201 18.12 -3.06 3.66
N GLY A 202 18.22 -3.15 2.33
CA GLY A 202 17.09 -3.47 1.46
C GLY A 202 16.58 -4.91 1.64
N GLU A 203 17.47 -5.88 1.77
CA GLU A 203 17.12 -7.28 2.09
C GLU A 203 16.30 -7.36 3.39
N GLN A 204 16.79 -6.74 4.46
CA GLN A 204 16.12 -6.76 5.77
C GLN A 204 14.73 -6.13 5.72
N ALA A 205 14.55 -5.04 4.98
CA ALA A 205 13.23 -4.43 4.86
C ALA A 205 12.27 -5.27 4.03
N ILE A 206 12.72 -5.90 2.94
CA ILE A 206 11.88 -6.85 2.21
C ILE A 206 11.48 -8.01 3.13
N GLU A 207 12.41 -8.52 3.94
CA GLU A 207 12.11 -9.56 4.93
C GLU A 207 11.06 -9.10 5.96
N ARG A 208 11.15 -7.87 6.48
CA ARG A 208 10.14 -7.30 7.37
C ARG A 208 8.78 -7.15 6.70
N VAL A 209 8.73 -6.69 5.45
CA VAL A 209 7.48 -6.63 4.68
C VAL A 209 6.91 -8.03 4.47
N LEU A 210 7.74 -9.01 4.12
CA LEU A 210 7.30 -10.40 3.98
C LEU A 210 6.75 -10.97 5.29
N GLN A 211 7.37 -10.66 6.44
CA GLN A 211 6.87 -11.04 7.75
C GLN A 211 5.51 -10.37 8.06
N PHE A 212 5.37 -9.09 7.72
CA PHE A 212 4.10 -8.37 7.86
C PHE A 212 2.99 -9.01 7.01
N LEU A 213 3.22 -9.24 5.72
CA LEU A 213 2.23 -9.82 4.80
C LEU A 213 1.82 -11.25 5.22
N ASN A 214 2.74 -12.00 5.83
CA ASN A 214 2.47 -13.34 6.35
C ASN A 214 1.93 -13.38 7.78
N SER A 215 1.79 -12.21 8.42
CA SER A 215 1.36 -12.11 9.81
C SER A 215 -0.07 -12.61 10.01
N LYS A 216 -0.37 -13.05 11.24
CA LYS A 216 -1.74 -13.41 11.63
C LYS A 216 -2.71 -12.24 11.48
N ALA A 217 -2.23 -10.99 11.62
CA ALA A 217 -3.06 -9.80 11.48
C ALA A 217 -3.56 -9.62 10.03
N VAL A 218 -2.69 -9.77 9.04
CA VAL A 218 -3.10 -9.70 7.62
C VAL A 218 -4.03 -10.85 7.27
N LYS A 219 -3.78 -12.06 7.79
CA LYS A 219 -4.66 -13.22 7.54
C LYS A 219 -6.02 -13.10 8.23
N ALA A 220 -6.08 -12.44 9.38
CA ALA A 220 -7.34 -12.15 10.06
C ALA A 220 -8.13 -11.09 9.30
N ALA A 221 -7.48 -9.98 8.91
CA ALA A 221 -8.11 -8.89 8.16
C ALA A 221 -8.56 -9.30 6.74
N PHE A 222 -7.76 -10.12 6.05
CA PHE A 222 -8.02 -10.59 4.70
C PHE A 222 -7.82 -12.10 4.62
N PRO A 223 -8.83 -12.90 5.03
CA PRO A 223 -8.74 -14.34 5.00
C PRO A 223 -8.56 -14.85 3.55
N PRO A 224 -7.86 -15.98 3.34
CA PRO A 224 -7.82 -16.61 2.05
C PRO A 224 -9.24 -17.02 1.63
N SER A 225 -9.57 -16.88 0.34
CA SER A 225 -10.81 -17.36 -0.22
C SER A 225 -10.95 -18.85 0.10
N SER A 226 -11.93 -19.23 0.91
CA SER A 226 -12.30 -20.63 1.08
C SER A 226 -12.71 -21.16 -0.28
N THR A 227 -11.95 -22.14 -0.78
CA THR A 227 -12.35 -23.00 -1.89
C THR A 227 -13.29 -24.06 -1.36
#